data_AF-A0A959VKH1-F1
#
_entry.id   AF-A0A959VKH1-F1
#
_cell.length_a   1.000
_cell.length_b   1.000
_cell.length_c   1.000
_cell.angle_alpha   90.00
_cell.angle_beta   90.00
_cell.angle_gamma   90.00
#
_symmetry.space_group_name_H-M   'P 1'
#
loop_
_entity.id
_entity.type
_entity.pdbx_description
1 polymer ?
#
loop_
_entity_poly.entity_id
_entity_poly.type
_entity_poly.pdbx_seq_one_letter_code
_entity_poly.pdbx_strand_id
1 'polypeptide(L)'
;LTIGDDDIHGSVTILRRLDELMPENPLYPEPIAEAVREAEQWGDEVIQESARRLPFAALYFRPWAMGSFSGGDDLDPAGTDFAMAYTRGAWKALDMTAVSVNELLASLPDEIERIERYADEGLIDGDSPTAADLQIAPSTRLLLTIGDLRPMLEGTAAERIAMRFFPDYPGDVPAGALPEGWLPA
;
A
#
# COMPACT_ATOMS: atom_id res chain seq x y z
N LEU A 1 5.46 5.96 17.34
CA LEU A 1 4.41 6.49 18.24
C LEU A 1 5.07 6.77 19.57
N THR A 2 4.90 7.97 20.13
CA THR A 2 5.47 8.32 21.44
C THR A 2 4.32 8.53 22.43
N ILE A 3 4.36 7.85 23.57
CA ILE A 3 3.38 7.98 24.65
C ILE A 3 4.14 8.19 25.95
N GLY A 4 4.11 9.41 26.48
CA GLY A 4 4.98 9.77 27.60
C GLY A 4 6.45 9.65 27.19
N ASP A 5 7.19 8.78 27.87
CA ASP A 5 8.61 8.49 27.60
C ASP A 5 8.81 7.24 26.72
N ASP A 6 7.74 6.53 26.36
CA ASP A 6 7.83 5.30 25.56
C ASP A 6 7.81 5.60 24.06
N ASP A 7 8.87 5.18 23.35
CA ASP A 7 8.97 5.22 21.90
C ASP A 7 8.70 3.84 21.29
N ILE A 8 7.66 3.77 20.44
CA ILE A 8 7.17 2.54 19.83
C ILE A 8 7.33 2.62 18.31
N HIS A 9 7.94 1.59 17.73
CA HIS A 9 8.28 1.50 16.32
C HIS A 9 7.64 0.26 15.66
N GLY A 10 7.32 0.37 14.37
CA GLY A 10 6.63 -0.66 13.59
C GLY A 10 5.11 -0.53 13.69
N SER A 11 4.40 -0.61 12.56
CA SER A 11 2.95 -0.44 12.51
C SER A 11 2.22 -1.50 13.33
N VAL A 12 2.60 -2.78 13.20
CA VAL A 12 2.03 -3.89 13.99
C VAL A 12 2.17 -3.65 15.49
N THR A 13 3.35 -3.25 15.96
CA THR A 13 3.57 -2.96 17.39
C THR A 13 2.77 -1.74 17.86
N ILE A 14 2.66 -0.72 16.99
CA ILE A 14 1.83 0.46 17.26
C ILE A 14 0.35 0.08 17.37
N LEU A 15 -0.19 -0.72 16.45
CA LEU A 15 -1.59 -1.14 16.46
C LEU A 15 -1.93 -1.97 17.70
N ARG A 16 -1.04 -2.91 18.09
CA ARG A 16 -1.18 -3.63 19.36
C ARG A 16 -1.21 -2.72 20.57
N ARG A 17 -0.34 -1.70 20.60
CA ARG A 17 -0.36 -0.74 21.71
C ARG A 17 -1.65 0.06 21.74
N LEU A 18 -2.16 0.47 20.59
CA LEU A 18 -3.41 1.21 20.50
C LEU A 18 -4.61 0.36 20.97
N ASP A 19 -4.64 -0.91 20.61
CA ASP A 19 -5.66 -1.88 21.06
C ASP A 19 -5.67 -2.02 22.60
N GLU A 20 -4.50 -2.12 23.23
CA GLU A 20 -4.37 -2.17 24.69
C GLU A 20 -4.89 -0.89 25.38
N LEU A 21 -4.74 0.26 24.74
CA LEU A 21 -5.13 1.56 25.30
C LEU A 21 -6.63 1.84 25.14
N MET A 22 -7.29 1.20 24.19
CA MET A 22 -8.71 1.41 23.86
C MET A 22 -9.48 0.08 23.76
N PRO A 23 -9.60 -0.68 24.87
CA PRO A 23 -10.20 -2.02 24.86
C PRO A 23 -11.68 -2.05 24.45
N GLU A 24 -12.39 -0.91 24.48
CA GLU A 24 -13.77 -0.80 24.03
C GLU A 24 -13.95 -0.82 22.50
N ASN A 25 -12.87 -0.61 21.73
CA ASN A 25 -12.85 -0.68 20.27
C ASN A 25 -11.75 -1.65 19.80
N PRO A 26 -11.94 -2.97 20.00
CA PRO A 26 -10.88 -3.94 19.77
C PRO A 26 -10.54 -4.05 18.28
N LEU A 27 -9.26 -3.90 17.95
CA LEU A 27 -8.68 -4.19 16.64
C LEU A 27 -8.49 -5.70 16.43
N TYR A 28 -8.47 -6.48 17.51
CA TYR A 28 -8.39 -7.95 17.48
C TYR A 28 -9.61 -8.59 18.18
N PRO A 29 -10.80 -8.53 17.57
CA PRO A 29 -12.03 -9.03 18.19
C PRO A 29 -12.05 -10.56 18.29
N GLU A 30 -12.54 -11.09 19.42
CA GLU A 30 -12.84 -12.52 19.57
C GLU A 30 -14.13 -12.89 18.81
N PRO A 31 -14.22 -14.09 18.20
CA PRO A 31 -13.27 -15.20 18.24
C PRO A 31 -12.20 -15.19 17.13
N ILE A 32 -12.13 -14.14 16.31
CA ILE A 32 -11.30 -14.10 15.09
C ILE A 32 -9.91 -13.46 15.31
N ALA A 33 -9.56 -13.13 16.55
CA ALA A 33 -8.37 -12.36 16.89
C ALA A 33 -7.09 -12.92 16.28
N GLU A 34 -6.92 -14.25 16.27
CA GLU A 34 -5.72 -14.87 15.69
C GLU A 34 -5.68 -14.78 14.17
N ALA A 35 -6.81 -15.01 13.50
CA ALA A 35 -6.89 -14.85 12.05
C ALA A 35 -6.62 -13.40 11.61
N VAL A 36 -7.07 -12.41 12.40
CA VAL A 36 -6.75 -11.00 12.18
C VAL A 36 -5.25 -10.74 12.32
N ARG A 37 -4.57 -11.33 13.32
CA ARG A 37 -3.11 -11.19 13.48
C ARG A 37 -2.34 -11.79 12.30
N GLU A 38 -2.77 -12.94 11.81
CA GLU A 38 -2.17 -13.55 10.63
C GLU A 38 -2.37 -12.69 9.37
N ALA A 39 -3.56 -12.13 9.18
CA ALA A 39 -3.85 -11.22 8.07
C ALA A 39 -3.07 -9.89 8.17
N GLU A 40 -2.96 -9.32 9.37
CA GLU A 40 -2.13 -8.14 9.64
C GLU A 40 -0.66 -8.41 9.29
N GLN A 41 -0.10 -9.51 9.81
CA GLN A 41 1.29 -9.87 9.54
C GLN A 41 1.54 -10.06 8.04
N TRP A 42 0.63 -10.72 7.34
CA TRP A 42 0.71 -10.86 5.88
C TRP A 42 0.65 -9.51 5.16
N GLY A 43 -0.20 -8.58 5.61
CA GLY A 43 -0.28 -7.23 5.06
C GLY A 43 1.02 -6.43 5.21
N ASP A 44 1.70 -6.57 6.35
CA ASP A 44 3.01 -5.97 6.64
C ASP A 44 4.14 -6.57 5.79
N GLU A 45 4.12 -7.89 5.57
CA GLU A 45 5.20 -8.57 4.86
C GLU A 45 5.05 -8.56 3.33
N VAL A 46 3.83 -8.67 2.81
CA VAL A 46 3.57 -8.90 1.39
C VAL A 46 3.06 -7.64 0.71
N ILE A 47 1.86 -7.18 1.07
CA ILE A 47 1.23 -6.03 0.41
C ILE A 47 2.05 -4.75 0.57
N GLN A 48 2.63 -4.53 1.75
CA GLN A 48 3.49 -3.38 1.98
C GLN A 48 4.74 -3.40 1.09
N GLU A 49 5.27 -4.57 0.73
CA GLU A 49 6.44 -4.66 -0.15
C GLU A 49 6.08 -4.25 -1.59
N SER A 50 4.95 -4.73 -2.11
CA SER A 50 4.37 -4.27 -3.38
C SER A 50 4.17 -2.74 -3.37
N ALA A 51 3.52 -2.22 -2.33
CA ALA A 51 3.26 -0.79 -2.19
C ALA A 51 4.53 0.05 -1.97
N ARG A 52 5.59 -0.51 -1.39
CA ARG A 52 6.88 0.19 -1.21
C ARG A 52 7.64 0.33 -2.52
N ARG A 53 7.54 -0.65 -3.42
CA ARG A 53 8.38 -0.71 -4.65
C ARG A 53 7.66 -0.20 -5.89
N LEU A 54 6.39 -0.56 -6.10
CA LEU A 54 5.68 -0.26 -7.35
C LEU A 54 5.51 1.25 -7.62
N PRO A 55 5.31 2.14 -6.63
CA PRO A 55 5.29 3.58 -6.89
C PRO A 55 6.64 4.08 -7.42
N PHE A 56 7.76 3.62 -6.87
CA PHE A 56 9.08 3.95 -7.40
C PHE A 56 9.32 3.32 -8.78
N ALA A 57 8.71 2.17 -9.07
CA ALA A 57 8.75 1.60 -10.40
C ALA A 57 8.02 2.49 -11.42
N ALA A 58 6.80 2.93 -11.09
CA ALA A 58 6.02 3.82 -11.95
C ALA A 58 6.71 5.19 -12.14
N LEU A 59 7.24 5.78 -11.05
CA LEU A 59 7.99 7.04 -11.09
C LEU A 59 9.31 6.93 -11.85
N TYR A 60 9.87 5.73 -12.04
CA TYR A 60 11.05 5.56 -12.88
C TYR A 60 10.73 5.83 -14.34
N PHE A 61 9.54 5.43 -14.78
CA PHE A 61 9.05 5.66 -16.14
C PHE A 61 8.30 6.98 -16.30
N ARG A 62 7.78 7.57 -15.22
CA ARG A 62 7.08 8.86 -15.18
C ARG A 62 7.61 9.77 -14.05
N PRO A 63 8.88 10.21 -14.12
CA PRO A 63 9.53 10.95 -13.03
C PRO A 63 8.89 12.31 -12.74
N TRP A 64 8.30 12.95 -13.75
CA TRP A 64 7.60 14.23 -13.59
C TRP A 64 6.42 14.15 -12.62
N ALA A 65 5.80 12.98 -12.46
CA ALA A 65 4.63 12.78 -11.61
C ALA A 65 4.96 12.84 -10.11
N MET A 66 6.24 12.84 -9.74
CA MET A 66 6.69 12.85 -8.35
C MET A 66 6.20 14.06 -7.54
N GLY A 67 5.93 15.20 -8.21
CA GLY A 67 5.36 16.39 -7.57
C GLY A 67 4.00 16.14 -6.93
N SER A 68 3.17 15.28 -7.54
CA SER A 68 1.84 14.93 -7.04
C SER A 68 1.85 14.23 -5.68
N PHE A 69 2.91 13.48 -5.36
CA PHE A 69 3.06 12.79 -4.06
C PHE A 69 3.32 13.76 -2.90
N SER A 70 3.67 15.02 -3.20
CA SER A 70 3.78 16.09 -2.21
C SER A 70 2.54 17.01 -2.21
N GLY A 71 1.47 16.62 -2.92
CA GLY A 71 0.25 17.43 -3.07
C GLY A 71 0.38 18.59 -4.07
N GLY A 72 1.43 18.61 -4.89
CA GLY A 72 1.62 19.59 -5.95
C GLY A 72 1.16 19.08 -7.33
N ASP A 73 1.42 19.89 -8.36
CA ASP A 73 1.27 19.48 -9.75
C ASP A 73 2.50 18.69 -10.23
N ASP A 74 2.51 18.34 -11.52
CA ASP A 74 3.67 17.77 -12.20
C ASP A 74 4.91 18.66 -12.04
N LEU A 75 6.07 18.00 -11.91
CA LEU A 75 7.34 18.70 -11.85
C LEU A 75 7.65 19.38 -13.19
N ASP A 76 8.24 20.57 -13.09
CA ASP A 76 8.84 21.24 -14.24
C ASP A 76 10.06 20.43 -14.78
N PRO A 77 10.69 20.86 -15.90
CA PRO A 77 11.83 20.12 -16.44
C PRO A 77 13.01 19.95 -15.46
N ALA A 78 13.31 20.96 -14.64
CA ALA A 78 14.41 20.90 -13.68
C ALA A 78 14.10 19.94 -12.51
N GLY A 79 12.88 19.98 -12.00
CA GLY A 79 12.37 19.03 -11.01
C GLY A 79 12.33 17.61 -11.57
N THR A 80 11.99 17.45 -12.85
CA THR A 80 12.00 16.13 -13.52
C THR A 80 13.40 15.55 -13.61
N ASP A 81 14.42 16.36 -13.93
CA ASP A 81 15.83 15.91 -13.91
C ASP A 81 16.27 15.44 -12.52
N PHE A 82 15.86 16.17 -11.46
CA PHE A 82 16.07 15.74 -10.09
C PHE A 82 15.36 14.42 -9.79
N ALA A 83 14.09 14.30 -10.15
CA ALA A 83 13.28 13.11 -9.93
C ALA A 83 13.87 11.88 -10.63
N MET A 84 14.41 12.03 -11.84
CA MET A 84 15.13 10.95 -12.53
C MET A 84 16.34 10.45 -11.74
N ALA A 85 17.15 11.37 -11.19
CA ALA A 85 18.29 11.01 -10.37
C ALA A 85 17.86 10.37 -9.04
N TYR A 86 16.84 10.94 -8.40
CA TYR A 86 16.29 10.46 -7.14
C TYR A 86 15.72 9.04 -7.28
N THR A 87 14.86 8.79 -8.27
CA THR A 87 14.24 7.47 -8.45
C THR A 87 15.27 6.39 -8.78
N ARG A 88 16.34 6.71 -9.53
CA ARG A 88 17.48 5.79 -9.72
C ARG A 88 18.19 5.46 -8.40
N GLY A 89 18.36 6.46 -7.55
CA GLY A 89 18.89 6.27 -6.20
C GLY A 89 17.97 5.40 -5.34
N ALA A 90 16.66 5.64 -5.39
CA ALA A 90 15.65 4.86 -4.68
C ALA A 90 15.65 3.39 -5.14
N TRP A 91 15.69 3.13 -6.45
CA TRP A 91 15.81 1.76 -6.98
C TRP A 91 17.04 1.04 -6.43
N LYS A 92 18.18 1.72 -6.35
CA LYS A 92 19.39 1.13 -5.76
C LYS A 92 19.24 0.87 -4.26
N ALA A 93 18.64 1.81 -3.52
CA ALA A 93 18.45 1.68 -2.07
C ALA A 93 17.46 0.56 -1.71
N LEU A 94 16.47 0.33 -2.58
CA LEU A 94 15.44 -0.70 -2.45
C LEU A 94 15.78 -2.02 -3.16
N ASP A 95 16.99 -2.15 -3.69
CA ASP A 95 17.46 -3.32 -4.47
C ASP A 95 16.48 -3.73 -5.60
N MET A 96 15.92 -2.73 -6.28
CA MET A 96 14.95 -2.94 -7.35
C MET A 96 15.63 -3.22 -8.68
N THR A 97 15.10 -4.22 -9.38
CA THR A 97 15.43 -4.54 -10.77
C THR A 97 14.16 -4.62 -11.60
N ALA A 98 14.30 -4.56 -12.93
CA ALA A 98 13.19 -4.83 -13.84
C ALA A 98 12.55 -6.21 -13.61
N VAL A 99 13.36 -7.22 -13.27
CA VAL A 99 12.89 -8.58 -12.96
C VAL A 99 12.04 -8.56 -11.70
N SER A 100 12.54 -8.00 -10.60
CA SER A 100 11.77 -7.95 -9.34
C SER A 100 10.48 -7.14 -9.46
N VAL A 101 10.47 -6.08 -10.29
CA VAL A 101 9.24 -5.32 -10.55
C VAL A 101 8.24 -6.17 -11.34
N ASN A 102 8.69 -6.89 -12.36
CA ASN A 102 7.81 -7.78 -13.12
C ASN A 102 7.26 -8.93 -12.26
N GLU A 103 8.07 -9.50 -11.37
CA GLU A 103 7.64 -10.54 -10.43
C GLU A 103 6.59 -10.01 -9.44
N LEU A 104 6.76 -8.79 -8.90
CA LEU A 104 5.76 -8.14 -8.05
C LEU A 104 4.45 -7.88 -8.81
N LEU A 105 4.53 -7.38 -10.05
CA LEU A 105 3.33 -7.18 -10.85
C LEU A 105 2.60 -8.51 -11.11
N ALA A 106 3.35 -9.59 -11.33
CA ALA A 106 2.77 -10.92 -11.54
C ALA A 106 2.14 -11.51 -10.28
N SER A 107 2.56 -11.13 -9.07
CA SER A 107 1.97 -11.62 -7.81
C SER A 107 0.72 -10.85 -7.37
N LEU A 108 0.52 -9.63 -7.86
CA LEU A 108 -0.62 -8.78 -7.47
C LEU A 108 -2.01 -9.45 -7.59
N PRO A 109 -2.34 -10.23 -8.64
CA PRO A 109 -3.65 -10.89 -8.71
C PRO A 109 -3.92 -11.82 -7.54
N ASP A 110 -2.94 -12.66 -7.18
CA ASP A 110 -3.05 -13.60 -6.06
C ASP A 110 -3.11 -12.86 -4.71
N GLU A 111 -2.39 -11.75 -4.59
CA GLU A 111 -2.44 -10.85 -3.45
C GLU A 111 -3.84 -10.22 -3.28
N ILE A 112 -4.44 -9.75 -4.36
CA ILE A 112 -5.80 -9.18 -4.37
C ILE A 112 -6.84 -10.27 -4.03
N GLU A 113 -6.74 -11.46 -4.62
CA GLU A 113 -7.64 -12.59 -4.30
C GLU A 113 -7.58 -12.95 -2.81
N ARG A 114 -6.38 -12.87 -2.21
CA ARG A 114 -6.22 -13.10 -0.78
C ARG A 114 -6.89 -12.03 0.07
N ILE A 115 -6.84 -10.76 -0.35
CA ILE A 115 -7.58 -9.68 0.32
C ILE A 115 -9.09 -9.91 0.21
N GLU A 116 -9.60 -10.32 -0.94
CA GLU A 116 -11.03 -10.69 -1.08
C GLU A 116 -11.41 -11.79 -0.08
N ARG A 117 -10.58 -12.83 0.04
CA ARG A 117 -10.83 -13.92 0.99
C ARG A 117 -10.86 -13.43 2.44
N TYR A 118 -9.96 -12.52 2.82
CA TYR A 118 -10.00 -11.92 4.15
C TYR A 118 -11.26 -11.10 4.41
N ALA A 119 -11.80 -10.42 3.40
CA ALA A 119 -13.09 -9.75 3.50
C ALA A 119 -14.26 -10.74 3.64
N ASP A 120 -14.27 -11.80 2.84
CA ASP A 120 -15.29 -12.87 2.90
C ASP A 120 -15.29 -13.60 4.26
N GLU A 121 -14.11 -13.77 4.86
CA GLU A 121 -13.94 -14.35 6.20
C GLU A 121 -14.29 -13.37 7.34
N GLY A 122 -14.58 -12.10 7.01
CA GLY A 122 -14.91 -11.05 7.97
C GLY A 122 -13.72 -10.54 8.79
N LEU A 123 -12.50 -10.74 8.29
CA LEU A 123 -11.27 -10.25 8.93
C LEU A 123 -10.99 -8.78 8.63
N ILE A 124 -11.52 -8.27 7.52
CA ILE A 124 -11.44 -6.88 7.07
C ILE A 124 -12.77 -6.44 6.46
N ASP A 125 -12.90 -5.15 6.13
CA ASP A 125 -14.08 -4.56 5.47
C ASP A 125 -15.40 -4.73 6.26
N GLY A 126 -15.30 -4.96 7.58
CA GLY A 126 -16.44 -5.03 8.49
C GLY A 126 -16.92 -3.66 8.97
N ASP A 127 -17.99 -3.62 9.77
CA ASP A 127 -18.52 -2.35 10.31
C ASP A 127 -17.49 -1.59 11.15
N SER A 128 -16.71 -2.30 11.95
CA SER A 128 -15.56 -1.78 12.71
C SER A 128 -14.24 -2.25 12.10
N PRO A 129 -13.21 -1.39 12.01
CA PRO A 129 -11.92 -1.79 11.47
C PRO A 129 -11.21 -2.79 12.40
N THR A 130 -10.55 -3.77 11.80
CA THR A 130 -9.57 -4.62 12.50
C THR A 130 -8.15 -4.09 12.31
N ALA A 131 -7.17 -4.68 12.99
CA ALA A 131 -5.76 -4.36 12.73
C ALA A 131 -5.36 -4.67 11.26
N ALA A 132 -5.94 -5.71 10.65
CA ALA A 132 -5.66 -6.09 9.28
C ALA A 132 -6.13 -5.02 8.27
N ASP A 133 -7.30 -4.39 8.50
CA ASP A 133 -7.75 -3.25 7.70
C ASP A 133 -6.70 -2.13 7.70
N LEU A 134 -6.23 -1.77 8.90
CA LEU A 134 -5.32 -0.63 9.10
C LEU A 134 -3.91 -0.91 8.59
N GLN A 135 -3.53 -2.17 8.44
CA GLN A 135 -2.25 -2.57 7.86
C GLN A 135 -2.30 -2.68 6.32
N ILE A 136 -3.42 -3.16 5.75
CA ILE A 136 -3.56 -3.38 4.30
C ILE A 136 -4.00 -2.11 3.55
N ALA A 137 -5.01 -1.39 4.08
CA ALA A 137 -5.64 -0.27 3.39
C ALA A 137 -4.66 0.86 2.95
N PRO A 138 -3.69 1.31 3.77
CA PRO A 138 -2.77 2.38 3.35
C PRO A 138 -1.88 1.95 2.16
N SER A 139 -1.44 0.69 2.17
CA SER A 139 -0.60 0.12 1.12
C SER A 139 -1.39 -0.03 -0.18
N THR A 140 -2.63 -0.54 -0.12
CA THR A 140 -3.51 -0.58 -1.29
C THR A 140 -3.83 0.83 -1.80
N ARG A 141 -4.01 1.80 -0.90
CA ARG A 141 -4.26 3.19 -1.33
C ARG A 141 -3.10 3.76 -2.12
N LEU A 142 -1.87 3.43 -1.74
CA LEU A 142 -0.67 3.82 -2.46
C LEU A 142 -0.60 3.14 -3.84
N LEU A 143 -1.00 1.86 -3.96
CA LEU A 143 -1.10 1.20 -5.26
C LEU A 143 -2.13 1.87 -6.19
N LEU A 144 -3.27 2.34 -5.65
CA LEU A 144 -4.28 3.11 -6.41
C LEU A 144 -3.77 4.45 -6.94
N THR A 145 -2.64 4.97 -6.47
CA THR A 145 -1.98 6.15 -7.08
C THR A 145 -1.39 5.84 -8.45
N ILE A 146 -1.22 4.57 -8.80
CA ILE A 146 -0.65 4.12 -10.07
C ILE A 146 -1.80 3.78 -11.02
N GLY A 147 -1.97 4.59 -12.07
CA GLY A 147 -3.08 4.45 -13.02
C GLY A 147 -3.13 3.08 -13.71
N ASP A 148 -1.98 2.44 -13.92
CA ASP A 148 -1.89 1.09 -14.50
C ASP A 148 -2.49 -0.01 -13.61
N LEU A 149 -2.54 0.19 -12.28
CA LEU A 149 -3.04 -0.81 -11.34
C LEU A 149 -4.51 -0.63 -10.98
N ARG A 150 -5.09 0.54 -11.26
CA ARG A 150 -6.50 0.84 -10.94
C ARG A 150 -7.48 -0.19 -11.52
N PRO A 151 -7.37 -0.62 -12.80
CA PRO A 151 -8.32 -1.59 -13.35
C PRO A 151 -8.34 -2.94 -12.61
N MET A 152 -7.22 -3.36 -12.01
CA MET A 152 -7.15 -4.61 -11.25
C MET A 152 -7.78 -4.51 -9.86
N LEU A 153 -7.80 -3.29 -9.30
CA LEU A 153 -8.32 -3.03 -7.95
C LEU A 153 -9.79 -2.57 -7.98
N GLU A 154 -10.30 -2.13 -9.12
CA GLU A 154 -11.67 -1.63 -9.25
C GLU A 154 -12.71 -2.66 -8.76
N GLY A 155 -13.55 -2.25 -7.82
CA GLY A 155 -14.62 -3.07 -7.22
C GLY A 155 -14.16 -4.05 -6.13
N THR A 156 -12.85 -4.19 -5.91
CA THR A 156 -12.29 -5.13 -4.93
C THR A 156 -12.50 -4.67 -3.48
N ALA A 157 -12.48 -5.61 -2.53
CA ALA A 157 -12.37 -5.32 -1.11
C ALA A 157 -11.16 -4.45 -0.80
N ALA A 158 -10.04 -4.69 -1.50
CA ALA A 158 -8.82 -3.91 -1.37
C ALA A 158 -9.06 -2.42 -1.67
N GLU A 159 -9.75 -2.11 -2.80
CA GLU A 159 -10.13 -0.75 -3.12
C GLU A 159 -11.12 -0.17 -2.10
N ARG A 160 -12.14 -0.94 -1.70
CA ARG A 160 -13.15 -0.47 -0.74
C ARG A 160 -12.52 -0.01 0.57
N ILE A 161 -11.66 -0.83 1.19
CA ILE A 161 -11.01 -0.46 2.45
C ILE A 161 -10.04 0.72 2.26
N ALA A 162 -9.29 0.75 1.15
CA ALA A 162 -8.39 1.85 0.84
C ALA A 162 -9.14 3.19 0.74
N MET A 163 -10.25 3.21 0.01
CA MET A 163 -11.06 4.41 -0.20
C MET A 163 -11.88 4.79 1.04
N ARG A 164 -12.28 3.82 1.87
CA ARG A 164 -12.98 4.06 3.14
C ARG A 164 -12.10 4.81 4.14
N PHE A 165 -10.84 4.38 4.30
CA PHE A 165 -9.93 4.97 5.29
C PHE A 165 -9.11 6.13 4.75
N PHE A 166 -8.83 6.16 3.44
CA PHE A 166 -7.96 7.14 2.79
C PHE A 166 -8.57 7.68 1.48
N PRO A 167 -9.75 8.32 1.51
CA PRO A 167 -10.39 8.83 0.29
C PRO A 167 -9.51 9.88 -0.41
N ASP A 168 -8.92 10.77 0.38
CA ASP A 168 -7.99 11.80 -0.08
C ASP A 168 -6.55 11.34 0.19
N TYR A 169 -5.78 11.10 -0.88
CA TYR A 169 -4.38 10.69 -0.77
C TYR A 169 -3.58 11.32 -1.92
N PRO A 170 -2.47 12.03 -1.63
CA PRO A 170 -1.63 12.63 -2.66
C PRO A 170 -0.91 11.57 -3.49
N GLY A 171 -0.58 11.89 -4.73
CA GLY A 171 0.06 10.97 -5.67
C GLY A 171 -0.89 10.53 -6.77
N ASP A 172 -0.50 10.83 -8.02
CA ASP A 172 -1.13 10.34 -9.23
C ASP A 172 -0.04 10.10 -10.26
N VAL A 173 0.18 8.83 -10.62
CA VAL A 173 0.95 8.47 -11.81
C VAL A 173 -0.07 8.01 -12.85
N PRO A 174 -0.18 8.65 -14.02
CA PRO A 174 -1.17 8.25 -15.01
C PRO A 174 -0.88 6.85 -15.56
N ALA A 175 -1.91 6.21 -16.11
CA ALA A 175 -1.75 4.95 -16.83
C ALA A 175 -0.76 5.08 -18.01
N GLY A 176 -0.19 3.94 -18.41
CA GLY A 176 0.89 3.80 -19.37
C GLY A 176 2.28 4.05 -18.78
N ALA A 177 2.44 4.06 -17.45
CA ALA A 177 3.73 4.24 -16.80
C ALA A 177 4.57 2.95 -16.85
N LEU A 178 3.95 1.83 -16.49
CA LEU A 178 4.59 0.51 -16.49
C LEU A 178 4.59 -0.12 -17.89
N PRO A 179 5.57 -0.98 -18.22
CA PRO A 179 5.57 -1.68 -19.50
C PRO A 179 4.31 -2.56 -19.67
N GLU A 180 3.59 -2.38 -20.78
CA GLU A 180 2.31 -3.05 -21.05
C GLU A 180 2.38 -4.57 -20.89
N GLY A 181 3.44 -5.21 -21.43
CA GLY A 181 3.64 -6.66 -21.33
C GLY A 181 4.00 -7.19 -19.93
N TRP A 182 4.09 -6.32 -18.91
CA TRP A 182 4.29 -6.72 -17.52
C TRP A 182 3.01 -6.70 -16.69
N LEU A 183 1.97 -6.01 -17.18
CA LEU A 183 0.70 -5.96 -16.48
C LEU A 183 -0.02 -7.31 -16.62
N PRO A 184 -0.53 -7.89 -15.52
CA PRO A 184 -1.37 -9.08 -15.58
C PRO A 184 -2.59 -8.85 -16.47
N ALA A 185 -3.02 -9.92 -17.14
CA ALA A 185 -4.17 -9.90 -18.04
C ALA A 185 -5.51 -9.95 -17.29
#